data_AF-A0A7Y2L1N5-F1
#
_entry.id   AF-A0A7Y2L1N5-F1
#
_cell.length_a   1.000
_cell.length_b   1.000
_cell.length_c   1.000
_cell.angle_alpha   90.00
_cell.angle_beta   90.00
_cell.angle_gamma   90.00
#
_symmetry.space_group_name_H-M   'P 1'
#
loop_
_entity.id
_entity.type
_entity.pdbx_description
1 polymer ?
#
loop_
_entity_poly.entity_id
_entity_poly.type
_entity_poly.pdbx_seq_one_letter_code
_entity_poly.pdbx_strand_id
1 'polypeptide(L)'
;MTLQHPVRIELRALLRLAGPLIASQLAHMLMVLTDTLMMARLSPEALAGGSLGAASYSFVSIFCIGVIAAVGTLVSIRQGAGDIEGATR
;
A
#
# COMPACT_ATOMS: atom_id res chain seq x y z
N MET A 1 6.64 -38.69 -5.52
CA MET A 1 6.92 -38.46 -6.95
C MET A 1 6.76 -36.96 -7.23
N THR A 2 7.90 -36.29 -7.45
CA THR A 2 8.10 -34.99 -8.16
C THR A 2 7.21 -33.78 -7.82
N LEU A 3 7.42 -33.18 -6.63
CA LEU A 3 6.92 -31.85 -6.24
C LEU A 3 7.78 -30.67 -6.79
N GLN A 4 8.34 -30.78 -8.00
CA GLN A 4 9.23 -29.74 -8.54
C GLN A 4 8.55 -28.77 -9.52
N HIS A 5 7.30 -29.03 -9.90
CA HIS A 5 6.51 -28.21 -10.82
C HIS A 5 5.50 -27.20 -10.22
N PRO A 6 4.97 -27.34 -8.97
CA PRO A 6 3.97 -26.39 -8.44
C PRO A 6 4.60 -25.04 -8.08
N VAL A 7 5.81 -25.02 -7.54
CA VAL A 7 6.50 -23.78 -7.11
C VAL A 7 6.69 -22.79 -8.27
N ARG A 8 7.02 -23.26 -9.47
CA ARG A 8 7.19 -22.36 -10.64
C ARG A 8 5.86 -21.77 -11.11
N ILE A 9 4.76 -22.51 -10.98
CA ILE A 9 3.42 -22.05 -11.38
C ILE A 9 2.90 -21.05 -10.35
N GLU A 10 3.04 -21.35 -9.06
CA GLU A 10 2.69 -20.44 -7.98
C GLU A 10 3.54 -19.17 -8.00
N LEU A 11 4.86 -19.30 -8.20
CA LEU A 11 5.75 -18.14 -8.33
C LEU A 11 5.36 -17.25 -9.52
N ARG A 12 4.98 -17.85 -10.66
CA ARG A 12 4.49 -17.08 -11.82
C ARG A 12 3.13 -16.43 -11.55
N ALA A 13 2.24 -17.09 -10.82
CA ALA A 13 0.95 -16.53 -10.43
C ALA A 13 1.12 -15.36 -9.45
N LEU A 14 1.97 -15.53 -8.43
CA LEU A 14 2.37 -14.49 -7.48
C LEU A 14 3.04 -13.33 -8.20
N LEU A 15 3.98 -13.57 -9.12
CA LEU A 15 4.63 -12.51 -9.90
C LEU A 15 3.66 -11.78 -10.82
N ARG A 16 2.64 -12.45 -11.38
CA ARG A 16 1.61 -11.80 -12.20
C ARG A 16 0.70 -10.89 -11.38
N LEU A 17 0.51 -11.20 -10.09
CA LEU A 17 -0.28 -10.38 -9.16
C LEU A 17 0.57 -9.27 -8.53
N ALA A 18 1.79 -9.61 -8.11
CA ALA A 18 2.74 -8.71 -7.45
C ALA A 18 3.35 -7.71 -8.45
N GLY A 19 3.56 -8.09 -9.71
CA GLY A 19 4.11 -7.22 -10.75
C GLY A 19 3.37 -5.88 -10.88
N PRO A 20 2.05 -5.86 -11.14
CA PRO A 20 1.29 -4.62 -11.20
C PRO A 20 1.24 -3.88 -9.85
N LEU A 21 1.22 -4.60 -8.72
CA LEU A 21 1.28 -4.01 -7.39
C LEU A 21 2.59 -3.25 -7.14
N ILE A 22 3.73 -3.85 -7.48
CA ILE A 22 5.06 -3.25 -7.37
C ILE A 22 5.16 -2.03 -8.29
N ALA A 23 4.69 -2.15 -9.53
CA ALA A 23 4.71 -1.04 -10.49
C ALA A 23 3.85 0.15 -9.99
N SER A 24 2.65 -0.13 -9.47
CA SER A 24 1.78 0.88 -8.87
C SER A 24 2.45 1.56 -7.67
N GLN A 25 3.06 0.77 -6.77
CA GLN A 25 3.72 1.31 -5.59
C GLN A 25 4.94 2.18 -5.94
N LEU A 26 5.70 1.78 -6.96
CA LEU A 26 6.83 2.54 -7.47
C LEU A 26 6.36 3.85 -8.13
N ALA A 27 5.30 3.81 -8.93
CA ALA A 27 4.72 5.02 -9.53
C ALA A 27 4.22 5.99 -8.45
N HIS A 28 3.56 5.50 -7.41
CA HIS A 28 3.12 6.31 -6.28
C HIS A 28 4.31 6.97 -5.55
N MET A 29 5.39 6.21 -5.30
CA MET A 29 6.59 6.75 -4.67
C MET A 29 7.27 7.83 -5.54
N LEU A 30 7.34 7.61 -6.86
CA LEU A 30 7.89 8.58 -7.81
C LEU A 30 7.05 9.86 -7.88
N MET A 31 5.73 9.75 -7.82
CA MET A 31 4.83 10.91 -7.77
C MET A 31 5.13 11.77 -6.53
N VAL A 32 5.12 11.17 -5.34
CA VAL A 32 5.42 11.87 -4.07
C VAL A 32 6.82 12.49 -4.09
N LEU A 33 7.81 11.76 -4.61
CA LEU A 33 9.17 12.28 -4.78
C LEU A 33 9.20 13.51 -5.71
N THR A 34 8.47 13.45 -6.82
CA THR A 34 8.39 14.55 -7.79
C THR A 34 7.70 15.77 -7.20
N ASP A 35 6.59 15.58 -6.47
CA ASP A 35 5.89 16.66 -5.77
C ASP A 35 6.81 17.35 -4.75
N THR A 36 7.60 16.54 -4.02
CA THR A 36 8.58 17.03 -3.04
C THR A 36 9.73 17.79 -3.72
N LEU A 37 10.26 17.27 -4.82
CA LEU A 37 11.31 17.93 -5.61
C LEU A 37 10.83 19.25 -6.23
N MET A 38 9.60 19.28 -6.74
CA MET A 38 9.00 20.50 -7.29
C MET A 38 8.80 21.56 -6.19
N MET A 39 8.34 21.17 -4.99
CA MET A 39 8.31 22.08 -3.83
C MET A 39 9.71 22.55 -3.43
N ALA A 40 10.74 21.69 -3.53
CA ALA A 40 12.12 22.04 -3.20
C ALA A 40 12.69 23.15 -4.09
N ARG A 41 12.25 23.19 -5.36
CA ARG A 41 12.71 24.21 -6.32
C ARG A 41 12.00 25.55 -6.18
N LEU A 42 10.85 25.62 -5.51
CA LEU A 42 10.04 26.84 -5.37
C LEU A 42 10.52 27.76 -4.24
N SER A 43 10.91 27.23 -3.07
CA SER A 43 11.67 27.97 -2.04
C SER A 43 12.09 27.02 -0.88
N PRO A 44 13.33 27.08 -0.36
CA PRO A 44 13.78 26.25 0.78
C PRO A 44 12.94 26.40 2.05
N GLU A 45 12.36 27.59 2.25
CA GLU A 45 11.51 27.94 3.39
C GLU A 45 10.14 27.22 3.32
N ALA A 46 9.59 27.10 2.11
CA ALA A 46 8.37 26.35 1.86
C ALA A 46 8.57 24.84 2.02
N LEU A 47 9.78 24.33 1.74
CA LEU A 47 10.12 22.92 1.95
C LEU A 47 10.23 22.58 3.45
N ALA A 48 10.79 23.48 4.27
CA ALA A 48 10.83 23.32 5.72
C ALA A 48 9.41 23.26 6.31
N GLY A 49 8.51 24.16 5.91
CA GLY A 49 7.09 24.09 6.27
C GLY A 49 6.37 22.86 5.71
N GLY A 50 6.70 22.45 4.48
CA GLY A 50 6.16 21.27 3.81
C GLY A 50 6.52 19.97 4.51
N SER A 51 7.73 19.84 5.07
CA SER A 51 8.15 18.66 5.83
C SER A 51 7.41 18.52 7.17
N LEU A 52 7.14 19.63 7.87
CA LEU A 52 6.27 19.66 9.05
C LEU A 52 4.84 19.24 8.70
N GLY A 53 4.29 19.77 7.60
CA GLY A 53 2.98 19.38 7.08
C GLY A 53 2.92 17.90 6.68
N ALA A 54 3.95 17.39 6.00
CA ALA A 54 4.05 15.99 5.60
C ALA A 54 4.17 15.05 6.81
N ALA A 55 4.86 15.46 7.87
CA ALA A 55 4.94 14.71 9.12
C ALA A 55 3.59 14.64 9.84
N SER A 56 2.88 15.77 9.96
CA SER A 56 1.53 15.82 10.54
C SER A 56 0.53 15.00 9.72
N TYR A 57 0.58 15.10 8.39
CA TYR A 57 -0.24 14.29 7.49
C TYR A 57 0.07 12.80 7.64
N SER A 58 1.36 12.42 7.65
CA SER A 58 1.79 11.03 7.81
C SER A 58 1.30 10.43 9.12
N PHE A 59 1.31 11.20 10.21
CA PHE A 59 0.81 10.75 11.50
C PHE A 59 -0.67 10.36 11.45
N VAL A 60 -1.51 11.23 10.88
CA VAL A 60 -2.95 10.96 10.72
C VAL A 60 -3.20 9.83 9.72
N SER A 61 -2.47 9.84 8.60
CA SER A 61 -2.62 8.86 7.53
C SER A 61 -2.25 7.44 7.99
N ILE A 62 -1.16 7.29 8.76
CA ILE A 62 -0.78 6.00 9.37
C ILE A 62 -1.88 5.46 10.27
N PHE A 63 -2.50 6.33 11.08
CA PHE A 63 -3.62 5.92 11.93
C PHE A 63 -4.80 5.41 11.09
N CYS A 64 -5.22 6.17 10.08
CA CYS A 64 -6.32 5.77 9.19
C CYS A 64 -6.02 4.46 8.43
N ILE A 65 -4.82 4.34 7.86
CA ILE A 65 -4.38 3.12 7.16
C ILE A 65 -4.36 1.94 8.14
N GLY A 66 -3.90 2.14 9.37
CA GLY A 66 -3.92 1.13 10.42
C GLY A 66 -5.33 0.61 10.72
N VAL A 67 -6.32 1.51 10.83
CA VAL A 67 -7.73 1.14 11.02
C VAL A 67 -8.24 0.34 9.81
N ILE A 68 -7.97 0.81 8.58
CA ILE A 68 -8.39 0.11 7.36
C ILE A 68 -7.75 -1.27 7.27
N ALA A 69 -6.46 -1.42 7.61
CA ALA A 69 -5.76 -2.69 7.59
C ALA A 69 -6.32 -3.68 8.64
N ALA A 70 -6.68 -3.18 9.83
CA ALA A 70 -7.33 -3.98 10.86
C ALA A 70 -8.70 -4.49 10.40
N VAL A 71 -9.52 -3.61 9.80
CA VAL A 71 -10.81 -3.99 9.22
C VAL A 71 -10.63 -5.00 8.08
N GLY A 72 -9.68 -4.77 7.16
CA GLY A 72 -9.38 -5.69 6.06
C GLY A 72 -8.96 -7.08 6.54
N THR A 73 -8.21 -7.16 7.65
CA THR A 73 -7.86 -8.43 8.30
C THR A 73 -9.10 -9.12 8.88
N LEU A 74 -9.95 -8.38 9.59
CA LEU A 74 -11.19 -8.90 10.16
C LEU A 74 -12.14 -9.45 9.08
N VAL A 75 -12.27 -8.71 7.97
CA VAL A 75 -13.06 -9.12 6.79
C VAL A 75 -12.45 -10.35 6.12
N SER A 76 -11.13 -10.41 5.95
CA SER A 76 -10.46 -11.57 5.34
C SER A 76 -10.64 -12.85 6.15
N ILE A 77 -10.61 -12.74 7.49
CA ILE A 77 -10.88 -13.87 8.40
C ILE A 77 -12.33 -14.34 8.27
N ARG A 78 -13.31 -13.41 8.27
CA ARG A 78 -14.73 -13.75 8.14
C ARG A 78 -15.08 -14.32 6.75
N GLN A 79 -14.49 -13.75 5.70
CA GLN A 79 -14.63 -14.24 4.34
C GLN A 79 -14.04 -15.66 4.17
N GLY A 80 -12.90 -15.93 4.82
CA GLY A 80 -12.28 -17.26 4.86
C GLY A 80 -13.08 -18.29 5.67
N ALA A 81 -13.89 -17.84 6.63
CA ALA A 81 -14.78 -18.69 7.43
C ALA A 81 -16.12 -19.04 6.74
N GLY A 82 -16.39 -18.49 5.54
CA GLY A 82 -17.59 -18.78 4.75
C GLY A 82 -18.85 -18.02 5.17
N ASP A 83 -18.73 -17.04 6.08
CA ASP A 83 -19.86 -16.26 6.59
C ASP A 83 -19.96 -14.91 5.86
N ILE A 84 -20.63 -14.94 4.69
CA ILE A 84 -20.77 -13.79 3.78
C ILE A 84 -21.81 -12.77 4.29
N GLU A 85 -22.68 -13.14 5.24
CA GLU A 85 -23.68 -12.22 5.81
C GLU A 85 -23.05 -11.16 6.73
N GLY A 86 -21.96 -11.48 7.43
CA GLY A 86 -21.25 -10.53 8.30
C GLY A 86 -20.28 -9.56 7.60
N ALA A 87 -20.07 -9.71 6.28
CA ALA A 87 -19.12 -8.89 5.50
C ALA A 87 -19.72 -7.57 4.98
N THR A 88 -21.05 -7.41 5.06
CA THR A 88 -21.80 -6.25 4.54
C THR A 88 -22.26 -5.27 5.64
N ARG A 89 -22.01 -5.58 6.92
CA ARG A 89 -22.44 -4.77 8.08
C ARG A 89 -21.29 -4.20 8.89
#